data_AF-A0A363NWD9-F1
#
_entry.id   AF-A0A363NWD9-F1
#
_cell.length_a   1.000
_cell.length_b   1.000
_cell.length_c   1.000
_cell.angle_alpha   90.00
_cell.angle_beta   90.00
_cell.angle_gamma   90.00
#
_symmetry.space_group_name_H-M   'P 1'
#
loop_
_entity.id
_entity.type
_entity.pdbx_description
1 polymer ?
#
loop_
_entity_poly.entity_id
_entity_poly.type
_entity_poly.pdbx_seq_one_letter_code
_entity_poly.pdbx_strand_id
1 'polypeptide(L)'
;MKLLFLLLLFFCSVIENSCAQSAFKDSSDEKKVQAIFNTYKNIDSLNVVFFNNIPSLLYVDEPLEAELADTGNKKKLTIYYLNFEGDQFWLRKKYNLLNEFVSQKDFIFKVEHPGQGKEFRILLTRKGSKVVDRAYSSASGPGAVLNSKRKQDFIRLLNQNYTTKKVPAADSILIIQFATTRDGTLGQYEILYGHKGSSLYKNFLKTYAEFNSTLPKERYPATKGLVLPKMQNGERVGLIDFFIRLNPDRTFTVSAQGNDRDLKIKDFKNDPDNPLFL
;
A
#
# COMPACT_ATOMS: atom_id res chain seq x y z
N MET A 1 28.65 47.44 -22.07
CA MET A 1 28.33 46.05 -22.50
C MET A 1 28.54 44.99 -21.42
N LYS A 2 29.68 44.93 -20.71
CA LYS A 2 29.95 43.89 -19.69
C LYS A 2 28.94 43.83 -18.52
N LEU A 3 28.43 44.99 -18.07
CA LEU A 3 27.44 45.06 -16.98
C LEU A 3 26.07 44.47 -17.37
N LEU A 4 25.67 44.61 -18.64
CA LEU A 4 24.41 44.08 -19.15
C LEU A 4 24.44 42.55 -19.27
N PHE A 5 25.60 41.99 -19.61
CA PHE A 5 25.82 40.55 -19.72
C PHE A 5 25.83 39.85 -18.33
N LEU A 6 26.40 40.50 -17.32
CA LEU A 6 26.36 40.04 -15.93
C LEU A 6 24.95 40.08 -15.34
N LEU A 7 24.15 41.11 -15.65
CA LEU A 7 22.73 41.18 -15.29
C LEU A 7 21.92 40.07 -15.97
N LEU A 8 22.18 39.79 -17.26
CA LEU A 8 21.50 38.71 -17.98
C LEU A 8 21.82 37.33 -17.40
N LEU A 9 23.07 37.08 -17.01
CA LEU A 9 23.45 35.82 -16.33
C LEU A 9 22.83 35.71 -14.93
N PHE A 10 22.67 36.82 -14.21
CA PHE A 10 21.96 36.84 -12.93
C PHE A 10 20.46 36.57 -13.13
N PHE A 11 19.82 37.15 -14.15
CA PHE A 11 18.41 36.87 -14.46
C PHE A 11 18.21 35.44 -15.02
N CYS A 12 19.10 34.91 -15.84
CA CYS A 12 19.02 33.52 -16.32
C CYS A 12 19.21 32.51 -15.18
N SER A 13 20.13 32.76 -14.24
CA SER A 13 20.31 31.89 -13.06
C SER A 13 19.19 32.03 -12.02
N VAL A 14 18.49 33.17 -11.97
CA VAL A 14 17.28 33.35 -11.15
C VAL A 14 16.04 32.76 -11.83
N ILE A 15 15.95 32.78 -13.16
CA ILE A 15 14.86 32.14 -13.93
C ILE A 15 15.02 30.62 -13.92
N GLU A 16 16.23 30.08 -14.04
CA GLU A 16 16.48 28.63 -13.87
C GLU A 16 16.26 28.15 -12.43
N ASN A 17 16.34 29.04 -11.43
CA ASN A 17 15.99 28.74 -10.03
C ASN A 17 14.55 29.10 -9.63
N SER A 18 13.71 29.67 -10.51
CA SER A 18 12.36 30.17 -10.13
C SER A 18 11.19 29.80 -11.04
N CYS A 19 11.32 28.75 -11.85
CA CYS A 19 10.16 27.87 -12.07
C CYS A 19 10.31 26.65 -11.17
N ALA A 20 10.15 26.84 -9.86
CA ALA A 20 9.74 25.75 -8.99
C ALA A 20 8.38 25.29 -9.51
N GLN A 21 8.37 24.30 -10.40
CA GLN A 21 7.19 23.85 -11.10
C GLN A 21 6.27 23.15 -10.10
N SER A 22 5.40 23.91 -9.43
CA SER A 22 4.38 23.37 -8.55
C SER A 22 3.54 22.34 -9.30
N ALA A 23 3.35 21.17 -8.69
CA ALA A 23 2.36 20.21 -9.15
C ALA A 23 0.94 20.64 -8.77
N PHE A 24 0.77 21.68 -7.97
CA PHE A 24 -0.51 22.11 -7.42
C PHE A 24 -0.90 23.50 -7.91
N LYS A 25 -2.19 23.68 -8.19
CA LYS A 25 -2.81 24.95 -8.58
C LYS A 25 -2.80 26.00 -7.46
N ASP A 26 -2.80 25.55 -6.20
CA ASP A 26 -2.83 26.41 -5.01
C ASP A 26 -1.57 26.25 -4.16
N SER A 27 -0.95 27.38 -3.82
CA SER A 27 0.18 27.48 -2.89
C SER A 27 -0.11 26.93 -1.49
N SER A 28 -1.38 26.81 -1.08
CA SER A 28 -1.77 26.23 0.20
C SER A 28 -1.41 24.75 0.30
N ASP A 29 -1.48 24.00 -0.80
CA ASP A 29 -1.08 22.60 -0.84
C ASP A 29 0.44 22.45 -0.80
N GLU A 30 1.20 23.35 -1.42
CA GLU A 30 2.65 23.41 -1.25
C GLU A 30 3.05 23.66 0.21
N LYS A 31 2.35 24.53 0.93
CA LYS A 31 2.58 24.74 2.37
C LYS A 31 2.31 23.47 3.17
N LYS A 32 1.29 22.69 2.83
CA LYS A 32 1.02 21.38 3.47
C LYS A 32 2.15 20.40 3.18
N VAL A 33 2.64 20.34 1.94
CA VAL A 33 3.81 19.50 1.58
C VAL A 33 5.03 19.88 2.41
N GLN A 34 5.32 21.18 2.55
CA GLN A 34 6.40 21.64 3.42
C GLN A 34 6.20 21.23 4.89
N ALA A 35 4.98 21.33 5.40
CA ALA A 35 4.66 20.87 6.76
C ALA A 35 4.90 19.35 6.95
N ILE A 36 4.60 18.52 5.94
CA ILE A 36 4.89 17.09 5.94
C ILE A 36 6.40 16.85 6.09
N PHE A 37 7.23 17.48 5.27
CA PHE A 37 8.69 17.30 5.32
C PHE A 37 9.33 17.89 6.58
N ASN A 38 8.78 18.98 7.11
CA ASN A 38 9.24 19.56 8.39
C ASN A 38 8.94 18.64 9.57
N THR A 39 7.81 17.92 9.51
CA THR A 39 7.38 16.97 10.54
C THR A 39 8.16 15.66 10.45
N TYR A 40 8.21 15.05 9.26
CA TYR A 40 8.86 13.75 9.02
C TYR A 40 10.24 13.95 8.40
N LYS A 41 11.20 14.32 9.25
CA LYS A 41 12.57 14.68 8.84
C LYS A 41 13.36 13.53 8.18
N ASN A 42 12.89 12.30 8.32
CA ASN A 42 13.49 11.08 7.74
C ASN A 42 12.90 10.73 6.36
N ILE A 43 12.12 11.61 5.73
CA ILE A 43 11.62 11.41 4.37
C ILE A 43 12.43 12.29 3.41
N ASP A 44 12.99 11.67 2.38
CA ASP A 44 13.74 12.33 1.30
C ASP A 44 12.80 12.81 0.19
N SER A 45 11.93 11.91 -0.26
CA SER A 45 10.95 12.18 -1.31
C SER A 45 9.70 11.34 -1.15
N LEU A 46 8.60 11.83 -1.73
CA LEU A 46 7.35 11.12 -1.84
C LEU A 46 6.95 11.06 -3.30
N ASN A 47 6.43 9.91 -3.75
CA ASN A 47 5.80 9.82 -5.07
C ASN A 47 4.37 9.32 -4.91
N VAL A 48 3.41 10.17 -5.29
CA VAL A 48 2.00 9.74 -5.38
C VAL A 48 1.72 9.34 -6.82
N VAL A 49 1.41 8.07 -7.04
CA VAL A 49 1.12 7.53 -8.38
C VAL A 49 -0.38 7.47 -8.60
N PHE A 50 -0.78 7.93 -9.77
CA PHE A 50 -2.16 7.96 -10.23
C PHE A 50 -2.35 6.96 -11.36
N PHE A 51 -3.39 6.15 -11.27
CA PHE A 51 -3.91 5.37 -12.41
C PHE A 51 -5.27 5.92 -12.77
N ASN A 52 -5.46 6.30 -14.03
CA ASN A 52 -6.71 6.90 -14.50
C ASN A 52 -7.20 8.03 -13.57
N ASN A 53 -6.30 8.95 -13.20
CA ASN A 53 -6.58 10.09 -12.33
C ASN A 53 -6.98 9.74 -10.87
N ILE A 54 -6.81 8.48 -10.44
CA ILE A 54 -7.07 8.05 -9.07
C ILE A 54 -5.73 7.80 -8.35
N PRO A 55 -5.45 8.48 -7.22
CA PRO A 55 -4.25 8.21 -6.43
C PRO A 55 -4.33 6.77 -5.90
N SER A 56 -3.32 5.96 -6.21
CA SER A 56 -3.37 4.52 -5.96
C SER A 56 -2.16 4.02 -5.19
N LEU A 57 -0.98 4.60 -5.40
CA LEU A 57 0.23 4.23 -4.68
C LEU A 57 0.88 5.48 -4.09
N LEU A 58 1.49 5.30 -2.93
CA LEU A 58 2.38 6.26 -2.30
C LEU A 58 3.70 5.56 -2.03
N TYR A 59 4.76 6.05 -2.68
CA TYR A 59 6.13 5.68 -2.43
C TYR A 59 6.71 6.66 -1.42
N VAL A 60 7.22 6.15 -0.31
CA VAL A 60 7.93 6.92 0.71
C VAL A 60 9.39 6.53 0.65
N ASP A 61 10.23 7.45 0.19
CA ASP A 61 11.68 7.27 0.14
C ASP A 61 12.29 7.79 1.44
N GLU A 62 12.91 6.89 2.21
CA GLU A 62 13.65 7.19 3.44
C GLU A 62 15.17 7.02 3.16
N PRO A 63 16.04 7.85 3.74
CA PRO A 63 17.47 7.63 3.71
C PRO A 63 17.79 6.32 4.44
N LEU A 64 18.79 5.56 3.97
CA LEU A 64 19.16 4.31 4.63
C LEU A 64 19.62 4.54 6.06
N GLU A 65 19.27 3.58 6.92
CA GLU A 65 19.93 3.40 8.20
C GLU A 65 21.42 3.11 7.94
N ALA A 66 22.32 3.77 8.68
CA ALA A 66 23.76 3.79 8.39
C ALA A 66 24.41 2.39 8.29
N GLU A 67 23.81 1.39 8.93
CA GLU A 67 24.28 -0.01 8.94
C GLU A 67 24.10 -0.75 7.61
N LEU A 68 23.29 -0.23 6.67
CA LEU A 68 22.99 -0.89 5.39
C LEU A 68 23.69 -0.23 4.18
N ALA A 69 24.46 0.84 4.40
CA ALA A 69 25.12 1.61 3.35
C ALA A 69 26.12 0.78 2.52
N ASP A 70 26.71 -0.25 3.11
CA ASP A 70 27.73 -1.10 2.48
C ASP A 70 27.18 -2.13 1.48
N THR A 71 25.85 -2.27 1.39
CA THR A 71 25.21 -3.28 0.51
C THR A 71 24.84 -2.77 -0.89
N GLY A 72 25.20 -1.52 -1.22
CA GLY A 72 24.97 -0.94 -2.55
C GLY A 72 23.53 -0.53 -2.86
N ASN A 73 22.55 -0.92 -2.04
CA ASN A 73 21.21 -0.35 -2.07
C ASN A 73 21.26 1.07 -1.50
N LYS A 74 20.76 2.06 -2.26
CA LYS A 74 20.96 3.48 -1.96
C LYS A 74 19.78 4.17 -1.25
N LYS A 75 18.60 3.54 -1.14
CA LYS A 75 17.42 4.09 -0.42
C LYS A 75 16.53 3.00 0.16
N LYS A 76 15.88 3.28 1.30
CA LYS A 76 14.77 2.46 1.81
C LYS A 76 13.48 2.99 1.20
N LEU A 77 12.82 2.16 0.40
CA LEU A 77 11.56 2.51 -0.25
C LEU A 77 10.43 1.74 0.41
N THR A 78 9.44 2.47 0.95
CA THR A 78 8.19 1.88 1.44
C THR A 78 7.05 2.21 0.47
N ILE A 79 6.27 1.21 0.08
CA ILE A 79 5.13 1.37 -0.83
C ILE A 79 3.84 1.20 -0.04
N TYR A 80 2.93 2.17 -0.15
CA TYR A 80 1.57 2.09 0.40
C TYR A 80 0.55 2.07 -0.75
N TYR A 81 -0.34 1.08 -0.76
CA TYR A 81 -1.51 1.03 -1.62
C TYR A 81 -2.64 1.85 -1.00
N LEU A 82 -2.99 2.97 -1.64
CA LEU A 82 -3.95 3.93 -1.12
C LEU A 82 -5.40 3.40 -1.12
N ASN A 83 -5.68 2.35 -1.89
CA ASN A 83 -6.96 1.64 -1.91
C ASN A 83 -7.04 0.45 -0.94
N PHE A 84 -5.95 0.12 -0.23
CA PHE A 84 -5.92 -0.96 0.76
C PHE A 84 -6.01 -0.41 2.19
N GLU A 85 -7.00 -0.86 2.94
CA GLU A 85 -7.27 -0.34 4.28
C GLU A 85 -6.14 -0.65 5.28
N GLY A 86 -5.41 -1.75 5.08
CA GLY A 86 -4.23 -2.07 5.88
C GLY A 86 -3.10 -1.07 5.71
N ASP A 87 -2.86 -0.59 4.49
CA ASP A 87 -1.88 0.47 4.26
C ASP A 87 -2.34 1.82 4.78
N GLN A 88 -3.61 2.15 4.60
CA GLN A 88 -4.17 3.37 5.18
C GLN A 88 -4.07 3.35 6.71
N PHE A 89 -4.24 2.19 7.35
CA PHE A 89 -4.04 2.03 8.79
C PHE A 89 -2.59 2.33 9.20
N TRP A 90 -1.60 1.72 8.53
CA TRP A 90 -0.18 1.96 8.84
C TRP A 90 0.26 3.38 8.50
N LEU A 91 -0.20 3.92 7.37
CA LEU A 91 0.09 5.29 6.95
C LEU A 91 -0.47 6.30 7.96
N ARG A 92 -1.70 6.10 8.44
CA ARG A 92 -2.28 6.95 9.50
C ARG A 92 -1.49 6.85 10.80
N LYS A 93 -1.06 5.64 11.18
CA LYS A 93 -0.32 5.40 12.42
C LYS A 93 1.11 5.98 12.39
N LYS A 94 1.80 5.88 11.26
CA LYS A 94 3.21 6.30 11.11
C LYS A 94 3.34 7.74 10.60
N TYR A 95 2.45 8.14 9.68
CA TYR A 95 2.53 9.39 8.91
C TYR A 95 1.14 10.06 8.77
N ASN A 96 0.47 10.38 9.88
CA ASN A 96 -0.91 10.89 9.88
C ASN A 96 -1.13 12.10 8.94
N LEU A 97 -0.26 13.13 9.02
CA LEU A 97 -0.32 14.29 8.10
C LEU A 97 -0.22 13.90 6.62
N LEU A 98 0.59 12.90 6.29
CA LEU A 98 0.73 12.41 4.92
C LEU A 98 -0.52 11.65 4.48
N ASN A 99 -1.08 10.82 5.37
CA ASN A 99 -2.36 10.16 5.14
C ASN A 99 -3.46 11.19 4.84
N GLU A 100 -3.63 12.20 5.69
CA GLU A 100 -4.61 13.27 5.50
C GLU A 100 -4.41 14.02 4.19
N PHE A 101 -3.17 14.23 3.76
CA PHE A 101 -2.85 14.90 2.51
C PHE A 101 -3.27 14.09 1.28
N VAL A 102 -2.90 12.81 1.21
CA VAL A 102 -3.18 11.96 0.03
C VAL A 102 -4.62 11.42 -0.02
N SER A 103 -5.34 11.40 1.09
CA SER A 103 -6.74 10.95 1.16
C SER A 103 -7.78 12.03 0.83
N GLN A 104 -7.36 13.23 0.40
CA GLN A 104 -8.29 14.32 0.08
C GLN A 104 -9.17 13.95 -1.13
N LYS A 105 -10.50 14.07 -1.01
CA LYS A 105 -11.45 13.68 -2.07
C LYS A 105 -11.23 14.42 -3.39
N ASP A 106 -10.72 15.63 -3.32
CA ASP A 106 -10.47 16.54 -4.43
C ASP A 106 -8.98 16.61 -4.82
N PHE A 107 -8.15 15.68 -4.32
CA PHE A 107 -6.70 15.74 -4.50
C PHE A 107 -6.28 15.89 -5.97
N ILE A 108 -6.89 15.12 -6.87
CA ILE A 108 -6.61 15.22 -8.30
C ILE A 108 -6.96 16.59 -8.91
N PHE A 109 -8.03 17.23 -8.44
CA PHE A 109 -8.46 18.52 -8.99
C PHE A 109 -7.54 19.67 -8.60
N LYS A 110 -6.74 19.48 -7.54
CA LYS A 110 -5.70 20.40 -7.10
C LYS A 110 -4.43 20.32 -7.94
N VAL A 111 -4.26 19.24 -8.71
CA VAL A 111 -3.08 19.00 -9.52
C VAL A 111 -3.11 19.89 -10.76
N GLU A 112 -2.02 20.60 -11.00
CA GLU A 112 -1.78 21.38 -12.21
C GLU A 112 -1.39 20.43 -13.36
N HIS A 113 -2.10 20.52 -14.49
CA HIS A 113 -1.94 19.63 -15.66
C HIS A 113 -1.92 18.13 -15.30
N PRO A 114 -3.02 17.57 -14.75
CA PRO A 114 -3.09 16.14 -14.48
C PRO A 114 -2.86 15.36 -15.78
N GLY A 115 -2.01 14.33 -15.74
CA GLY A 115 -1.66 13.54 -16.91
C GLY A 115 -2.91 13.06 -17.64
N GLN A 116 -2.96 13.22 -18.97
CA GLN A 116 -4.15 12.89 -19.77
C GLN A 116 -4.36 11.37 -19.83
N GLY A 117 -5.04 10.81 -18.85
CA GLY A 117 -5.59 9.44 -18.86
C GLY A 117 -4.55 8.31 -18.84
N LYS A 118 -3.27 8.62 -18.58
CA LYS A 118 -2.19 7.63 -18.42
C LYS A 118 -1.70 7.63 -16.98
N GLU A 119 -0.97 6.57 -16.61
CA GLU A 119 -0.24 6.55 -15.35
C GLU A 119 0.73 7.74 -15.28
N PHE A 120 0.61 8.53 -14.23
CA PHE A 120 1.52 9.64 -13.92
C PHE A 120 1.79 9.67 -12.43
N ARG A 121 2.81 10.41 -12.01
CA ARG A 121 3.09 10.61 -10.58
C ARG A 121 3.33 12.06 -10.24
N ILE A 122 3.08 12.41 -8.99
CA ILE A 122 3.50 13.66 -8.39
C ILE A 122 4.70 13.36 -7.51
N LEU A 123 5.85 13.93 -7.84
CA LEU A 123 7.03 13.92 -6.97
C LEU A 123 6.92 15.08 -5.99
N LEU A 124 7.01 14.80 -4.70
CA LEU A 124 7.10 15.80 -3.64
C LEU A 124 8.50 15.74 -3.02
N THR A 125 9.10 16.90 -2.81
CA THR A 125 10.39 17.04 -2.13
C THR A 125 10.35 18.26 -1.20
N ARG A 126 11.36 18.40 -0.34
CA ARG A 126 11.56 19.62 0.46
C ARG A 126 11.67 20.90 -0.38
N LYS A 127 12.10 20.80 -1.64
CA LYS A 127 12.30 21.95 -2.52
C LYS A 127 11.03 22.35 -3.28
N GLY A 128 9.99 21.53 -3.23
CA GLY A 128 8.74 21.73 -3.97
C GLY A 128 8.22 20.41 -4.56
N SER A 129 7.12 20.50 -5.30
CA SER A 129 6.53 19.38 -6.01
C SER A 129 6.78 19.46 -7.52
N LYS A 130 6.45 18.40 -8.28
CA LYS A 130 6.32 18.41 -9.75
C LYS A 130 5.49 17.23 -10.25
N VAL A 131 4.76 17.42 -11.35
CA VAL A 131 4.15 16.31 -12.11
C VAL A 131 5.22 15.63 -12.94
N VAL A 132 5.20 14.29 -12.96
CA VAL A 132 6.12 13.45 -13.74
C VAL A 132 5.29 12.45 -14.52
N ASP A 133 5.25 12.64 -15.85
CA ASP A 133 4.56 11.76 -16.80
C ASP A 133 5.35 10.48 -17.11
N ARG A 134 5.84 9.82 -16.06
CA ARG A 134 6.51 8.52 -16.14
C ARG A 134 6.20 7.69 -14.91
N ALA A 135 5.72 6.47 -15.17
CA ALA A 135 5.53 5.43 -14.18
C ALA A 135 6.81 5.19 -13.36
N TYR A 136 6.66 4.94 -12.06
CA TYR A 136 7.67 4.18 -11.34
C TYR A 136 7.64 2.78 -11.95
N SER A 137 8.79 2.17 -12.23
CA SER A 137 8.82 0.75 -12.56
C SER A 137 8.17 0.02 -11.39
N SER A 138 6.95 -0.47 -11.58
CA SER A 138 6.32 -1.35 -10.62
C SER A 138 7.16 -2.61 -10.63
N ALA A 139 7.92 -2.82 -9.55
CA ALA A 139 8.47 -4.14 -9.30
C ALA A 139 7.26 -5.07 -9.25
N SER A 140 7.27 -6.16 -10.02
CA SER A 140 6.17 -7.11 -10.04
C SER A 140 6.46 -8.23 -9.04
N GLY A 141 5.94 -8.11 -7.82
CA GLY A 141 6.08 -9.12 -6.79
C GLY A 141 5.13 -10.33 -6.94
N PRO A 142 5.39 -11.41 -6.18
CA PRO A 142 4.50 -12.57 -6.03
C PRO A 142 3.28 -12.21 -5.18
N GLY A 143 2.34 -11.45 -5.76
CA GLY A 143 1.14 -11.00 -5.05
C GLY A 143 -0.08 -11.85 -5.34
N ALA A 144 -0.81 -12.27 -4.30
CA ALA A 144 -2.15 -12.82 -4.46
C ALA A 144 -3.22 -11.71 -4.33
N VAL A 145 -4.37 -11.90 -4.98
CA VAL A 145 -5.48 -10.94 -4.94
C VAL A 145 -6.73 -11.57 -4.35
N LEU A 146 -7.57 -10.75 -3.73
CA LEU A 146 -8.83 -11.21 -3.18
C LEU A 146 -9.88 -11.36 -4.28
N ASN A 147 -10.58 -12.49 -4.31
CA ASN A 147 -11.69 -12.70 -5.23
C ASN A 147 -12.89 -11.85 -4.77
N SER A 148 -13.23 -10.80 -5.53
CA SER A 148 -14.29 -9.84 -5.18
C SER A 148 -15.66 -10.48 -4.93
N LYS A 149 -16.03 -11.52 -5.68
CA LYS A 149 -17.32 -12.23 -5.48
C LYS A 149 -17.29 -13.02 -4.17
N ARG A 150 -16.24 -13.82 -3.96
CA ARG A 150 -16.08 -14.65 -2.76
C ARG A 150 -15.85 -13.85 -1.49
N LYS A 151 -15.23 -12.67 -1.60
CA LYS A 151 -15.08 -11.70 -0.52
C LYS A 151 -16.42 -11.39 0.14
N GLN A 152 -17.45 -11.12 -0.64
CA GLN A 152 -18.77 -10.76 -0.10
C GLN A 152 -19.44 -11.94 0.60
N ASP A 153 -19.35 -13.14 0.01
CA ASP A 153 -19.83 -14.38 0.63
C ASP A 153 -19.12 -14.64 1.98
N PHE A 154 -17.80 -14.45 2.01
CA PHE A 154 -16.98 -14.61 3.20
C PHE A 154 -17.31 -13.57 4.29
N ILE A 155 -17.51 -12.30 3.93
CA ILE A 155 -17.95 -11.25 4.88
C ILE A 155 -19.32 -11.59 5.46
N ARG A 156 -20.25 -12.10 4.64
CA ARG A 156 -21.57 -12.55 5.14
C ARG A 156 -21.41 -13.67 6.17
N LEU A 157 -20.58 -14.67 5.88
CA LEU A 157 -20.31 -15.76 6.82
C LEU A 157 -19.59 -15.28 8.08
N LEU A 158 -18.66 -14.32 7.97
CA LEU A 158 -17.99 -13.69 9.13
C LEU A 158 -18.99 -13.03 10.07
N ASN A 159 -19.94 -12.27 9.52
CA ASN A 159 -21.02 -11.63 10.27
C ASN A 159 -21.93 -12.68 10.95
N GLN A 160 -22.28 -13.75 10.25
CA GLN A 160 -23.12 -14.84 10.79
C GLN A 160 -22.44 -15.58 11.95
N ASN A 161 -21.14 -15.84 11.83
CA ASN A 161 -20.37 -16.58 12.84
C ASN A 161 -19.98 -15.75 14.06
N TYR A 162 -20.04 -14.41 13.96
CA TYR A 162 -19.67 -13.54 15.07
C TYR A 162 -20.82 -13.39 16.08
N THR A 163 -20.86 -14.29 17.06
CA THR A 163 -21.93 -14.36 18.07
C THR A 163 -21.66 -13.53 19.34
N THR A 164 -20.53 -12.83 19.41
CA THR A 164 -20.14 -12.09 20.62
C THR A 164 -21.04 -10.86 20.80
N LYS A 165 -21.73 -10.74 21.95
CA LYS A 165 -22.59 -9.59 22.28
C LYS A 165 -21.83 -8.37 22.83
N LYS A 166 -20.54 -8.50 23.12
CA LYS A 166 -19.70 -7.40 23.62
C LYS A 166 -19.52 -6.37 22.51
N VAL A 167 -19.76 -5.10 22.84
CA VAL A 167 -19.46 -3.99 21.93
C VAL A 167 -17.94 -4.00 21.70
N PRO A 168 -17.47 -4.05 20.44
CA PRO A 168 -16.05 -4.00 20.17
C PRO A 168 -15.45 -2.72 20.75
N ALA A 169 -14.28 -2.82 21.36
CA ALA A 169 -13.48 -1.64 21.64
C ALA A 169 -13.24 -0.89 20.32
N ALA A 170 -13.18 0.45 20.38
CA ALA A 170 -12.69 1.25 19.27
C ALA A 170 -11.37 0.63 18.77
N ASP A 171 -11.29 0.37 17.46
CA ASP A 171 -10.13 -0.24 16.78
C ASP A 171 -9.90 -1.75 16.98
N SER A 172 -10.98 -2.54 17.00
CA SER A 172 -10.93 -3.99 16.83
C SER A 172 -10.45 -4.37 15.41
N ILE A 173 -9.13 -4.29 15.20
CA ILE A 173 -8.44 -4.49 13.92
C ILE A 173 -7.48 -5.67 14.05
N LEU A 174 -7.40 -6.45 12.98
CA LEU A 174 -6.47 -7.56 12.81
C LEU A 174 -5.84 -7.44 11.43
N ILE A 175 -4.51 -7.43 11.38
CA ILE A 175 -3.75 -7.47 10.13
C ILE A 175 -2.88 -8.73 10.15
N ILE A 176 -3.06 -9.59 9.15
CA ILE A 176 -2.34 -10.86 9.04
C ILE A 176 -1.79 -10.99 7.63
N GLN A 177 -0.50 -11.30 7.52
CA GLN A 177 0.13 -11.72 6.27
C GLN A 177 0.06 -13.23 6.15
N PHE A 178 -0.40 -13.73 5.01
CA PHE A 178 -0.46 -15.16 4.68
C PHE A 178 0.42 -15.48 3.47
N ALA A 179 1.09 -16.63 3.54
CA ALA A 179 1.55 -17.35 2.35
C ALA A 179 0.36 -18.10 1.73
N THR A 180 0.24 -18.04 0.41
CA THR A 180 -0.85 -18.69 -0.33
C THR A 180 -0.33 -19.89 -1.11
N THR A 181 -1.11 -20.97 -1.10
CA THR A 181 -0.82 -22.19 -1.87
C THR A 181 -1.28 -22.06 -3.33
N ARG A 182 -0.89 -23.01 -4.19
CA ARG A 182 -1.25 -23.05 -5.61
C ARG A 182 -2.74 -23.04 -5.91
N ASP A 183 -3.54 -23.60 -5.02
CA ASP A 183 -5.01 -23.64 -5.11
C ASP A 183 -5.70 -22.43 -4.44
N GLY A 184 -4.92 -21.48 -3.89
CA GLY A 184 -5.42 -20.25 -3.27
C GLY A 184 -5.88 -20.40 -1.83
N THR A 185 -5.45 -21.46 -1.14
CA THR A 185 -5.65 -21.58 0.31
C THR A 185 -4.61 -20.79 1.09
N LEU A 186 -4.96 -20.39 2.31
CA LEU A 186 -4.09 -19.67 3.23
C LEU A 186 -3.27 -20.67 4.05
N GLY A 187 -1.95 -20.63 3.88
CA GLY A 187 -0.99 -21.47 4.57
C GLY A 187 -0.38 -20.80 5.80
N GLN A 188 0.95 -20.78 5.87
CA GLN A 188 1.69 -20.12 6.95
C GLN A 188 1.35 -18.62 7.04
N TYR A 189 1.37 -18.06 8.24
CA TYR A 189 0.99 -16.67 8.44
C TYR A 189 1.71 -16.02 9.62
N GLU A 190 1.77 -14.69 9.58
CA GLU A 190 2.25 -13.83 10.64
C GLU A 190 1.24 -12.73 10.95
N ILE A 191 0.99 -12.46 12.24
CA ILE A 191 0.12 -11.36 12.65
C ILE A 191 0.96 -10.08 12.69
N LEU A 192 0.63 -9.13 11.82
CA LEU A 192 1.29 -7.83 11.76
C LEU A 192 0.68 -6.83 12.76
N TYR A 193 -0.61 -6.96 13.06
CA TYR A 193 -1.31 -6.15 14.05
C TYR A 193 -2.48 -6.91 14.67
N GLY A 194 -2.68 -6.75 15.98
CA GLY A 194 -3.65 -7.50 16.78
C GLY A 194 -3.00 -8.65 17.53
N HIS A 195 -3.80 -9.60 18.02
CA HIS A 195 -3.30 -10.72 18.83
C HIS A 195 -4.06 -12.03 18.59
N LYS A 196 -3.36 -13.17 18.64
CA LYS A 196 -3.90 -14.54 18.48
C LYS A 196 -5.00 -14.88 19.50
N GLY A 197 -5.02 -14.20 20.65
CA GLY A 197 -6.03 -14.42 21.68
C GLY A 197 -7.41 -13.80 21.40
N SER A 198 -7.55 -12.92 20.40
CA SER A 198 -8.79 -12.13 20.23
C SER A 198 -9.93 -13.00 19.73
N SER A 199 -11.15 -12.65 20.14
CA SER A 199 -12.36 -13.15 19.49
C SER A 199 -12.39 -12.84 18.00
N LEU A 200 -11.85 -11.68 17.59
CA LEU A 200 -11.72 -11.29 16.19
C LEU A 200 -10.87 -12.29 15.39
N TYR A 201 -9.67 -12.60 15.87
CA TYR A 201 -8.78 -13.57 15.24
C TYR A 201 -9.38 -14.98 15.22
N LYS A 202 -9.92 -15.44 16.36
CA LYS A 202 -10.55 -16.77 16.45
C LYS A 202 -11.74 -16.90 15.50
N ASN A 203 -12.58 -15.87 15.41
CA ASN A 203 -13.71 -15.83 14.48
C ASN A 203 -13.24 -15.86 13.03
N PHE A 204 -12.23 -15.05 12.68
CA PHE A 204 -11.69 -15.02 11.32
C PHE A 204 -11.19 -16.40 10.88
N LEU A 205 -10.33 -17.05 11.68
CA LEU A 205 -9.77 -18.36 11.31
C LEU A 205 -10.83 -19.46 11.26
N LYS A 206 -11.77 -19.48 12.22
CA LYS A 206 -12.90 -20.43 12.21
C LYS A 206 -13.73 -20.27 10.94
N THR A 207 -14.13 -19.04 10.63
CA THR A 207 -14.94 -18.74 9.45
C THR A 207 -14.20 -19.03 8.16
N TYR A 208 -12.89 -18.78 8.11
CA TYR A 208 -12.08 -19.12 6.93
C TYR A 208 -12.03 -20.63 6.70
N ALA A 209 -11.81 -21.43 7.76
CA ALA A 209 -11.83 -22.89 7.66
C ALA A 209 -13.20 -23.42 7.19
N GLU A 210 -14.28 -22.88 7.74
CA GLU A 210 -15.65 -23.21 7.33
C GLU A 210 -15.88 -22.84 5.86
N PHE A 211 -15.58 -21.60 5.47
CA PHE A 211 -15.69 -21.14 4.09
C PHE A 211 -14.95 -22.07 3.14
N ASN A 212 -13.69 -22.39 3.45
CA ASN A 212 -12.86 -23.26 2.61
C ASN A 212 -13.41 -24.69 2.51
N SER A 213 -14.05 -25.21 3.56
CA SER A 213 -14.67 -26.54 3.57
C SER A 213 -15.88 -26.66 2.64
N THR A 214 -16.56 -25.54 2.35
CA THR A 214 -17.74 -25.50 1.45
C THR A 214 -17.36 -25.42 -0.03
N LEU A 215 -16.09 -25.16 -0.33
CA LEU A 215 -15.64 -25.10 -1.71
C LEU A 215 -15.55 -26.55 -2.29
N PRO A 216 -15.78 -26.74 -3.61
CA PRO A 216 -15.67 -28.07 -4.25
C PRO A 216 -14.24 -28.66 -4.28
N LYS A 217 -13.99 -29.77 -3.58
CA LYS A 217 -12.64 -30.39 -3.42
C LYS A 217 -11.89 -30.85 -4.69
N GLU A 218 -12.54 -30.83 -5.85
CA GLU A 218 -11.87 -31.11 -7.13
C GLU A 218 -10.78 -30.08 -7.38
N ARG A 219 -9.60 -30.51 -7.87
CA ARG A 219 -8.41 -29.66 -8.14
C ARG A 219 -8.84 -28.27 -8.61
N TYR A 220 -8.89 -27.32 -7.68
CA TYR A 220 -9.51 -26.04 -7.97
C TYR A 220 -8.73 -25.40 -9.11
N PRO A 221 -9.38 -24.93 -10.18
CA PRO A 221 -8.79 -23.78 -10.83
C PRO A 221 -8.72 -22.72 -9.73
N ALA A 222 -7.51 -22.18 -9.46
CA ALA A 222 -7.26 -21.15 -8.45
C ALA A 222 -8.00 -19.82 -8.71
N THR A 223 -9.13 -19.88 -9.44
CA THR A 223 -10.09 -18.85 -9.82
C THR A 223 -11.35 -18.87 -8.93
N LYS A 224 -11.58 -19.93 -8.14
CA LYS A 224 -12.83 -20.13 -7.37
C LYS A 224 -12.74 -19.85 -5.87
N GLY A 225 -11.53 -19.83 -5.30
CA GLY A 225 -11.27 -19.59 -3.89
C GLY A 225 -11.44 -18.13 -3.46
N LEU A 226 -11.32 -17.89 -2.15
CA LEU A 226 -11.32 -16.52 -1.59
C LEU A 226 -10.13 -15.70 -2.09
N VAL A 227 -8.97 -16.36 -2.23
CA VAL A 227 -7.73 -15.75 -2.70
C VAL A 227 -7.34 -16.36 -4.03
N LEU A 228 -6.87 -15.51 -4.93
CA LEU A 228 -6.40 -15.86 -6.26
C LEU A 228 -4.89 -15.64 -6.30
N PRO A 229 -4.08 -16.70 -6.20
CA PRO A 229 -2.63 -16.58 -6.32
C PRO A 229 -2.26 -16.17 -7.75
N LYS A 230 -1.25 -15.30 -7.88
CA LYS A 230 -0.73 -14.91 -9.19
C LYS A 230 0.18 -16.01 -9.75
N MET A 231 0.19 -16.12 -11.07
CA MET A 231 1.16 -16.96 -11.78
C MET A 231 2.50 -16.22 -11.82
N GLN A 232 3.56 -16.83 -11.31
CA GLN A 232 4.94 -16.37 -11.51
C GLN A 232 5.77 -17.57 -11.94
N ASN A 233 6.53 -17.45 -13.03
CA ASN A 233 7.38 -18.54 -13.55
C ASN A 233 6.66 -19.89 -13.79
N GLY A 234 5.37 -19.87 -14.19
CA GLY A 234 4.58 -21.09 -14.41
C GLY A 234 3.98 -21.70 -13.13
N GLU A 235 4.22 -21.06 -11.99
CA GLU A 235 3.90 -21.52 -10.64
C GLU A 235 2.84 -20.59 -10.00
N ARG A 236 1.84 -21.14 -9.28
CA ARG A 236 0.81 -20.34 -8.60
C ARG A 236 1.16 -20.17 -7.15
N VAL A 237 1.66 -19.01 -6.76
CA VAL A 237 2.00 -18.79 -5.35
C VAL A 237 2.05 -17.29 -5.09
N GLY A 238 1.74 -16.87 -3.86
CA GLY A 238 1.84 -15.45 -3.51
C GLY A 238 1.71 -15.15 -2.02
N LEU A 239 2.11 -13.95 -1.64
CA LEU A 239 1.83 -13.38 -0.32
C LEU A 239 0.57 -12.52 -0.39
N ILE A 240 -0.14 -12.42 0.74
CA ILE A 240 -1.29 -11.53 0.87
C ILE A 240 -1.48 -11.06 2.30
N ASP A 241 -1.60 -9.75 2.48
CA ASP A 241 -1.96 -9.13 3.74
C ASP A 241 -3.47 -8.95 3.79
N PHE A 242 -4.12 -9.50 4.81
CA PHE A 242 -5.51 -9.25 5.13
C PHE A 242 -5.61 -8.15 6.17
N PHE A 243 -6.46 -7.15 5.91
CA PHE A 243 -6.96 -6.21 6.89
C PHE A 243 -8.40 -6.61 7.26
N ILE A 244 -8.63 -6.88 8.54
CA ILE A 244 -9.96 -7.22 9.07
C ILE A 244 -10.28 -6.25 10.19
N ARG A 245 -11.42 -5.56 10.09
CA ARG A 245 -11.95 -4.68 11.13
C ARG A 245 -13.35 -5.12 11.53
N LEU A 246 -13.58 -5.20 12.82
CA LEU A 246 -14.92 -5.26 13.39
C LEU A 246 -15.38 -3.84 13.70
N ASN A 247 -16.43 -3.40 13.02
CA ASN A 247 -16.97 -2.05 13.10
C ASN A 247 -17.86 -1.87 14.35
N PRO A 248 -18.14 -0.62 14.78
CA PRO A 248 -19.00 -0.35 15.93
C PRO A 248 -20.43 -0.91 15.80
N ASP A 249 -20.93 -0.98 14.57
CA ASP A 249 -22.23 -1.58 14.23
C ASP A 249 -22.21 -3.13 14.19
N ARG A 250 -21.08 -3.72 14.59
CA ARG A 250 -20.80 -5.17 14.63
C ARG A 250 -20.71 -5.83 13.26
N THR A 251 -20.54 -5.05 12.20
CA THR A 251 -20.24 -5.58 10.86
C THR A 251 -18.74 -5.74 10.64
N PHE A 252 -18.35 -6.57 9.68
CA PHE A 252 -16.95 -6.72 9.27
C PHE A 252 -16.61 -5.91 8.02
N THR A 253 -15.50 -5.18 8.09
CA THR A 253 -14.77 -4.70 6.92
C THR A 253 -13.58 -5.62 6.69
N VAL A 254 -13.42 -6.12 5.46
CA VAL A 254 -12.29 -6.93 5.04
C VAL A 254 -11.71 -6.35 3.76
N SER A 255 -10.40 -6.20 3.68
CA SER A 255 -9.67 -6.00 2.43
C SER A 255 -8.38 -6.81 2.46
N ALA A 256 -7.75 -6.97 1.31
CA ALA A 256 -6.48 -7.66 1.24
C ALA A 256 -5.62 -7.15 0.08
N GLN A 257 -4.31 -7.18 0.23
CA GLN A 257 -3.34 -6.80 -0.79
C GLN A 257 -2.10 -7.68 -0.73
N GLY A 258 -1.68 -8.21 -1.89
CA GLY A 258 -0.51 -9.09 -1.98
C GLY A 258 0.66 -8.55 -2.79
N ASN A 259 0.47 -7.49 -3.56
CA ASN A 259 1.53 -7.00 -4.45
C ASN A 259 2.67 -6.32 -3.65
N ASP A 260 3.91 -6.59 -4.06
CA ASP A 260 5.14 -5.84 -3.77
C ASP A 260 5.49 -5.63 -2.29
N ARG A 261 5.06 -6.56 -1.42
CA ARG A 261 5.38 -6.53 0.01
C ARG A 261 6.49 -7.50 0.38
N ASP A 262 7.38 -7.01 1.25
CA ASP A 262 8.37 -7.86 1.91
C ASP A 262 7.69 -8.96 2.75
N LEU A 263 8.30 -10.13 2.73
CA LEU A 263 7.97 -11.22 3.65
C LEU A 263 8.32 -10.81 5.09
N LYS A 264 7.31 -10.80 5.98
CA LYS A 264 7.48 -10.55 7.42
C LYS A 264 7.32 -11.81 8.27
N ILE A 265 7.05 -12.96 7.65
CA ILE A 265 6.94 -14.26 8.33
C ILE A 265 8.35 -14.72 8.75
N LYS A 266 8.68 -14.54 10.04
CA LYS A 266 10.04 -14.68 10.60
C LYS A 266 10.64 -16.10 10.50
N ASP A 267 9.79 -17.12 10.49
CA ASP A 267 10.19 -18.53 10.41
C ASP A 267 9.78 -19.18 9.10
N PHE A 268 9.54 -18.37 8.05
CA PHE A 268 9.33 -18.92 6.73
C PHE A 268 10.63 -19.56 6.25
N LYS A 269 10.79 -20.85 6.57
CA LYS A 269 11.80 -21.68 5.92
C LYS A 269 11.28 -21.94 4.53
N ASN A 270 12.00 -21.42 3.54
CA ASN A 270 11.84 -21.82 2.16
C ASN A 270 11.76 -23.35 2.15
N ASP A 271 10.63 -23.88 1.71
CA ASP A 271 10.70 -25.19 1.11
C ASP A 271 11.62 -25.00 -0.11
N PRO A 272 12.76 -25.72 -0.20
CA PRO A 272 13.71 -25.54 -1.30
C PRO A 272 13.08 -25.84 -2.67
N ASP A 273 11.95 -26.54 -2.69
CA ASP A 273 11.15 -26.81 -3.88
C ASP A 273 9.99 -25.80 -4.04
N ASN A 274 9.90 -24.79 -3.17
CA ASN A 274 8.85 -23.78 -3.20
C ASN A 274 9.19 -22.65 -4.18
N PRO A 275 8.46 -22.57 -5.31
CA PRO A 275 8.72 -21.64 -6.41
C PRO A 275 8.43 -20.17 -6.07
N LEU A 276 7.94 -19.87 -4.86
CA LEU A 276 7.72 -18.50 -4.41
C LEU A 276 8.99 -17.64 -4.44
N PHE A 277 10.15 -18.27 -4.30
CA PHE A 277 11.40 -17.59 -3.96
C PHE A 277 12.63 -18.13 -4.72
N LEU A 278 12.42 -18.81 -5.87
CA LEU A 278 13.46 -19.17 -6.86
C LEU A 278 13.53 -18.11 -7.97
#